data_AF-A0A0Q9LV28-F1
#
_entry.id   AF-A0A0Q9LV28-F1
#
_cell.length_a   1.000
_cell.length_b   1.000
_cell.length_c   1.000
_cell.angle_alpha   90.00
_cell.angle_beta   90.00
_cell.angle_gamma   90.00
#
_symmetry.space_group_name_H-M   'P 1'
#
loop_
_entity.id
_entity.type
_entity.pdbx_description
1 polymer ?
#
loop_
_entity_poly.entity_id
_entity_poly.type
_entity_poly.pdbx_seq_one_letter_code
_entity_poly.pdbx_strand_id
1 'polypeptide(L)'
;MAEIHTTASITPTKLELVAPWMARQRWYAAKGRQPVLRKLWSWRLDDPAGEVGIETLLVVDEGGAEPVVYQVPLTYRSAPLEGHQQALVGTMEHSVLGPRWVYDGPRDPVYAAQLLALVLEQAVPQAGSRSDTVEPAVVARRHPSWTTQTTLTGSRVLSGEQSNTSVIFDCTDDSGSPKPLICKVFRTLQAGDNPDVVVQGALAEAGSLRVPGMVGAVAATWPSVHGEGEDAGHLAFAQEFFPGTEDAWRVALRAIAAGEDFADRARELGAATAEVHSRLAEVMPTEPVTPAVVSTMVAGMRGRYVAAAAEVPALAEHEQRIAAVFDAAVGAPWPALQRIHGDYHLGQVLQVEGRGWVLLDFEGEPLRPLSERVRPDLAVRDIAGMLRSFDYAAGSWEQAHPGQSARGWVESAQRAFLDGYAAESGRDPREDTALLIAFQLDKALYEVVYEARNRPTWLTIPTTAVVRLLDDARKDLP
;
A
#
# COMPACT_ATOMS: atom_id res chain seq x y z
N MET A 1 1.35 -22.66 -26.91
CA MET A 1 0.00 -22.59 -26.31
C MET A 1 -0.19 -23.82 -25.47
N ALA A 2 -0.71 -23.67 -24.24
CA ALA A 2 -0.81 -24.75 -23.28
C ALA A 2 -2.19 -25.44 -23.34
N GLU A 3 -2.20 -26.75 -23.64
CA GLU A 3 -3.43 -27.56 -23.77
C GLU A 3 -4.07 -27.86 -22.40
N ILE A 4 -5.40 -27.82 -22.32
CA ILE A 4 -6.18 -28.23 -21.14
C ILE A 4 -6.73 -29.65 -21.34
N HIS A 5 -6.28 -30.57 -20.50
CA HIS A 5 -6.79 -31.93 -20.46
C HIS A 5 -8.03 -32.02 -19.56
N THR A 6 -9.21 -31.70 -20.08
CA THR A 6 -10.48 -31.65 -19.31
C THR A 6 -10.91 -32.99 -18.71
N THR A 7 -10.39 -34.11 -19.23
CA THR A 7 -10.63 -35.48 -18.74
C THR A 7 -9.53 -36.00 -17.82
N ALA A 8 -8.47 -35.22 -17.59
CA ALA A 8 -7.38 -35.65 -16.73
C ALA A 8 -7.78 -35.61 -15.26
N SER A 9 -7.33 -36.61 -14.50
CA SER A 9 -7.36 -36.55 -13.05
C SER A 9 -6.04 -35.99 -12.53
N ILE A 10 -6.14 -35.21 -11.46
CA ILE A 10 -4.99 -34.68 -10.72
C ILE A 10 -5.09 -35.09 -9.26
N THR A 11 -4.00 -35.58 -8.68
CA THR A 11 -3.98 -36.03 -7.28
C THR A 11 -2.64 -35.70 -6.61
N PRO A 12 -2.63 -34.97 -5.48
CA PRO A 12 -3.76 -34.19 -4.93
C PRO A 12 -4.29 -33.13 -5.91
N THR A 13 -5.53 -32.69 -5.69
CA THR A 13 -6.12 -31.57 -6.42
C THR A 13 -5.40 -30.26 -6.11
N LYS A 14 -5.59 -29.26 -6.98
CA LYS A 14 -4.99 -27.92 -6.79
C LYS A 14 -5.39 -27.30 -5.44
N LEU A 15 -6.65 -27.43 -5.03
CA LEU A 15 -7.13 -26.85 -3.77
C LEU A 15 -6.57 -27.58 -2.54
N GLU A 16 -6.41 -28.91 -2.61
CA GLU A 16 -5.77 -29.71 -1.55
C GLU A 16 -4.30 -29.33 -1.34
N LEU A 17 -3.60 -28.90 -2.39
CA LEU A 17 -2.24 -28.35 -2.28
C LEU A 17 -2.25 -26.91 -1.75
N VAL A 18 -3.12 -26.06 -2.31
CA VAL A 18 -3.13 -24.62 -2.01
C VAL A 18 -3.59 -24.35 -0.57
N ALA A 19 -4.60 -25.03 -0.04
CA ALA A 19 -5.13 -24.75 1.29
C ALA A 19 -4.07 -24.83 2.43
N PRO A 20 -3.35 -25.95 2.63
CA PRO A 20 -2.35 -26.05 3.68
C PRO A 20 -1.12 -25.17 3.43
N TRP A 21 -0.77 -24.91 2.17
CA TRP A 21 0.32 -24.00 1.81
C TRP A 21 -0.05 -22.54 2.10
N MET A 22 -1.24 -22.11 1.70
CA MET A 22 -1.77 -20.76 1.88
C MET A 22 -1.86 -20.38 3.36
N ALA A 23 -2.28 -21.31 4.21
CA ALA A 23 -2.37 -21.12 5.66
C ALA A 23 -1.05 -20.65 6.31
N ARG A 24 0.09 -20.98 5.69
CA ARG A 24 1.44 -20.64 6.19
C ARG A 24 1.98 -19.33 5.63
N GLN A 25 1.30 -18.73 4.65
CA GLN A 25 1.76 -17.52 3.99
C GLN A 25 1.51 -16.30 4.86
N ARG A 26 2.38 -15.29 4.78
CA ARG A 26 2.26 -14.04 5.56
C ARG A 26 1.05 -13.20 5.19
N TRP A 27 0.66 -13.22 3.92
CA TRP A 27 -0.50 -12.51 3.38
C TRP A 27 -1.86 -13.14 3.68
N TYR A 28 -1.90 -14.39 4.18
CA TYR A 28 -3.17 -15.00 4.56
C TYR A 28 -3.74 -14.34 5.82
N ALA A 29 -4.94 -13.74 5.72
CA ALA A 29 -5.48 -12.90 6.79
C ALA A 29 -5.93 -13.69 8.03
N ALA A 30 -6.49 -14.88 7.86
CA ALA A 30 -7.06 -15.68 8.96
C ALA A 30 -6.01 -16.61 9.63
N LYS A 31 -4.98 -16.00 10.21
CA LYS A 31 -3.90 -16.73 10.92
C LYS A 31 -4.45 -17.72 11.95
N GLY A 32 -3.85 -18.90 12.01
CA GLY A 32 -4.20 -19.93 12.99
C GLY A 32 -5.42 -20.79 12.64
N ARG A 33 -6.06 -20.56 11.48
CA ARG A 33 -7.16 -21.38 10.96
C ARG A 33 -6.75 -22.09 9.66
N GLN A 34 -7.36 -23.25 9.40
CA GLN A 34 -7.30 -23.91 8.09
C GLN A 34 -8.26 -23.24 7.11
N PRO A 35 -7.82 -22.83 5.90
CA PRO A 35 -8.70 -22.28 4.88
C PRO A 35 -9.76 -23.28 4.43
N VAL A 36 -10.98 -22.79 4.19
CA VAL A 36 -12.05 -23.58 3.55
C VAL A 36 -12.22 -23.02 2.15
N LEU A 37 -11.50 -23.62 1.20
CA LEU A 37 -11.37 -23.06 -0.15
C LEU A 37 -12.39 -23.60 -1.12
N ARG A 38 -13.03 -22.67 -1.85
CA ARG A 38 -13.76 -22.95 -3.08
C ARG A 38 -13.10 -22.20 -4.23
N LYS A 39 -12.93 -22.88 -5.37
CA LYS A 39 -12.49 -22.22 -6.61
C LYS A 39 -13.62 -21.31 -7.10
N LEU A 40 -13.33 -20.03 -7.23
CA LEU A 40 -14.26 -19.04 -7.76
C LEU A 40 -14.09 -18.92 -9.28
N TRP A 41 -12.84 -18.76 -9.72
CA TRP A 41 -12.49 -18.57 -11.12
C TRP A 41 -11.00 -18.89 -11.36
N SER A 42 -10.56 -18.87 -12.62
CA SER A 42 -9.15 -19.02 -12.98
C SER A 42 -8.88 -18.54 -14.40
N TRP A 43 -7.67 -18.05 -14.63
CA TRP A 43 -7.15 -17.68 -15.94
C TRP A 43 -5.68 -18.13 -16.06
N ARG A 44 -5.08 -18.02 -17.26
CA ARG A 44 -3.77 -18.57 -17.57
C ARG A 44 -2.92 -17.61 -18.39
N LEU A 45 -1.62 -17.88 -18.39
CA LEU A 45 -0.65 -17.36 -19.35
C LEU A 45 0.01 -18.54 -20.06
N ASP A 46 0.46 -18.33 -21.28
CA ASP A 46 1.21 -19.33 -22.02
C ASP A 46 2.72 -19.13 -21.79
N ASP A 47 3.42 -20.22 -21.52
CA ASP A 47 4.88 -20.25 -21.62
C ASP A 47 5.27 -20.32 -23.11
N PRO A 48 6.08 -19.38 -23.63
CA PRO A 48 6.58 -19.42 -25.00
C PRO A 48 7.36 -20.69 -25.35
N ALA A 49 8.03 -21.30 -24.35
CA ALA A 49 8.73 -22.57 -24.55
C ALA A 49 7.80 -23.79 -24.46
N GLY A 50 6.58 -23.63 -23.92
CA GLY A 50 5.60 -24.70 -23.76
C GLY A 50 5.93 -25.72 -22.66
N GLU A 51 6.90 -25.43 -21.78
CA GLU A 51 7.41 -26.37 -20.77
C GLU A 51 6.74 -26.19 -19.40
N VAL A 52 6.30 -24.97 -19.11
CA VAL A 52 5.71 -24.58 -17.83
C VAL A 52 4.24 -24.23 -17.99
N GLY A 53 3.37 -24.92 -17.27
CA GLY A 53 1.97 -24.50 -17.15
C GLY A 53 1.86 -23.29 -16.22
N ILE A 54 1.16 -22.24 -16.62
CA ILE A 54 0.93 -21.05 -15.79
C ILE A 54 -0.57 -20.85 -15.61
N GLU A 55 -1.04 -20.79 -14.37
CA GLU A 55 -2.45 -20.57 -14.04
C GLU A 55 -2.58 -19.70 -12.79
N THR A 56 -3.48 -18.75 -12.84
CA THR A 56 -3.89 -17.95 -11.69
C THR A 56 -5.26 -18.42 -11.22
N LEU A 57 -5.32 -18.91 -9.99
CA LEU A 57 -6.57 -19.28 -9.33
C LEU A 57 -7.12 -18.09 -8.54
N LEU A 58 -8.41 -17.80 -8.69
CA LEU A 58 -9.16 -17.03 -7.71
C LEU A 58 -9.93 -18.01 -6.82
N VAL A 59 -9.63 -17.98 -5.53
CA VAL A 59 -10.26 -18.84 -4.52
C VAL A 59 -10.92 -17.99 -3.47
N VAL A 60 -12.02 -18.46 -2.91
CA VAL A 60 -12.67 -17.85 -1.76
C VAL A 60 -12.45 -18.72 -0.52
N ASP A 61 -12.03 -18.11 0.59
CA ASP A 61 -11.99 -18.73 1.90
C ASP A 61 -13.28 -18.42 2.65
N GLU A 62 -14.11 -19.44 2.86
CA GLU A 62 -15.43 -19.34 3.49
C GLU A 62 -15.42 -19.72 4.98
N GLY A 63 -14.24 -19.97 5.57
CA GLY A 63 -14.16 -20.37 6.98
C GLY A 63 -14.13 -19.19 7.97
N GLY A 64 -14.21 -17.95 7.51
CA GLY A 64 -14.30 -16.74 8.33
C GLY A 64 -15.75 -16.27 8.54
N ALA A 65 -15.91 -15.14 9.25
CA ALA A 65 -17.23 -14.51 9.38
C ALA A 65 -17.74 -13.94 8.04
N GLU A 66 -16.81 -13.45 7.21
CA GLU A 66 -17.06 -12.97 5.85
C GLU A 66 -16.16 -13.73 4.86
N PRO A 67 -16.64 -14.00 3.64
CA PRO A 67 -15.83 -14.63 2.60
C PRO A 67 -14.70 -13.68 2.17
N VAL A 68 -13.49 -14.23 2.00
CA VAL A 68 -12.32 -13.48 1.51
C VAL A 68 -11.81 -14.08 0.21
N VAL A 69 -11.70 -13.27 -0.84
CA VAL A 69 -11.19 -13.68 -2.15
C VAL A 69 -9.67 -13.53 -2.19
N TYR A 70 -8.99 -14.60 -2.60
CA TYR A 70 -7.55 -14.62 -2.81
C TYR A 70 -7.19 -14.96 -4.24
N GLN A 71 -6.14 -14.31 -4.74
CA GLN A 71 -5.45 -14.67 -5.98
C GLN A 71 -4.22 -15.52 -5.68
N VAL A 72 -4.12 -16.68 -6.32
CA VAL A 72 -3.00 -17.63 -6.19
C VAL A 72 -2.49 -18.00 -7.58
N PRO A 73 -1.46 -17.30 -8.09
CA PRO A 73 -0.74 -17.71 -9.28
C PRO A 73 0.13 -18.94 -8.99
N LEU A 74 0.09 -19.92 -9.89
CA LEU A 74 0.77 -21.19 -9.80
C LEU A 74 1.51 -21.49 -11.10
N THR A 75 2.69 -22.11 -10.98
CA THR A 75 3.36 -22.76 -12.11
C THR A 75 3.42 -24.27 -11.91
N TYR A 76 3.35 -25.01 -13.02
CA TYR A 76 3.39 -26.48 -13.06
C TYR A 76 4.55 -26.94 -13.93
N ARG A 77 5.53 -27.62 -13.32
CA ARG A 77 6.75 -28.10 -14.00
C ARG A 77 6.83 -29.63 -14.01
N SER A 78 7.46 -30.20 -15.05
CA SER A 78 7.72 -31.65 -15.19
C SER A 78 8.87 -32.17 -14.33
N ALA A 79 9.62 -31.27 -13.68
CA ALA A 79 10.73 -31.58 -12.79
C ALA A 79 10.88 -30.50 -11.70
N PRO A 80 11.57 -30.77 -10.58
CA PRO A 80 11.87 -29.77 -9.57
C PRO A 80 12.68 -28.60 -10.14
N LEU A 81 12.32 -27.38 -9.76
CA LEU A 81 13.09 -26.16 -10.02
C LEU A 81 14.17 -25.99 -8.95
N GLU A 82 15.43 -26.06 -9.36
CA GLU A 82 16.60 -25.92 -8.47
C GLU A 82 16.62 -24.54 -7.79
N GLY A 83 16.97 -24.51 -6.50
CA GLY A 83 17.04 -23.27 -5.70
C GLY A 83 15.70 -22.68 -5.27
N HIS A 84 14.56 -23.28 -5.65
CA HIS A 84 13.22 -22.74 -5.41
C HIS A 84 12.38 -23.57 -4.45
N GLN A 85 13.00 -24.33 -3.54
CA GLN A 85 12.30 -25.24 -2.61
C GLN A 85 11.32 -24.49 -1.69
N GLN A 86 11.64 -23.25 -1.32
CA GLN A 86 10.77 -22.39 -0.49
C GLN A 86 9.51 -21.92 -1.23
N ALA A 87 9.50 -21.99 -2.57
CA ALA A 87 8.36 -21.65 -3.40
C ALA A 87 7.45 -22.85 -3.69
N LEU A 88 7.88 -24.07 -3.35
CA LEU A 88 7.12 -25.29 -3.65
C LEU A 88 5.82 -25.32 -2.84
N VAL A 89 4.70 -25.31 -3.55
CA VAL A 89 3.36 -25.52 -2.98
C VAL A 89 3.15 -27.00 -2.69
N GLY A 90 3.57 -27.86 -3.62
CA GLY A 90 3.59 -29.31 -3.47
C GLY A 90 3.80 -30.02 -4.80
N THR A 91 3.57 -31.34 -4.80
CA THR A 91 3.65 -32.18 -6.00
C THR A 91 2.30 -32.85 -6.26
N MET A 92 1.96 -33.06 -7.53
CA MET A 92 0.76 -33.81 -7.94
C MET A 92 1.06 -34.80 -9.06
N GLU A 93 0.28 -35.86 -9.13
CA GLU A 93 0.20 -36.75 -10.28
C GLU A 93 -0.87 -36.24 -11.24
N HIS A 94 -0.53 -36.06 -12.51
CA HIS A 94 -1.46 -35.72 -13.58
C HIS A 94 -1.60 -36.92 -14.52
N SER A 95 -2.82 -37.41 -14.76
CA SER A 95 -3.02 -38.67 -15.50
C SER A 95 -2.45 -38.67 -16.93
N VAL A 96 -2.41 -37.50 -17.58
CA VAL A 96 -1.81 -37.32 -18.92
C VAL A 96 -0.33 -36.89 -18.87
N LEU A 97 0.00 -35.90 -18.04
CA LEU A 97 1.31 -35.25 -18.03
C LEU A 97 2.31 -35.87 -17.03
N GLY A 98 1.89 -36.86 -16.25
CA GLY A 98 2.71 -37.47 -15.20
C GLY A 98 2.93 -36.55 -13.99
N PRO A 99 4.01 -36.79 -13.21
CA PRO A 99 4.33 -35.99 -12.03
C PRO A 99 4.52 -34.51 -12.34
N ARG A 100 4.01 -33.64 -11.47
CA ARG A 100 4.11 -32.18 -11.57
C ARG A 100 4.55 -31.58 -10.26
N TRP A 101 5.49 -30.64 -10.35
CA TRP A 101 5.92 -29.78 -9.25
C TRP A 101 5.21 -28.44 -9.36
N VAL A 102 4.48 -28.07 -8.31
CA VAL A 102 3.66 -26.87 -8.26
C VAL A 102 4.34 -25.81 -7.42
N TYR A 103 4.60 -24.65 -8.01
CA TYR A 103 5.26 -23.54 -7.34
C TYR A 103 4.34 -22.32 -7.21
N ASP A 104 4.62 -21.50 -6.20
CA ASP A 104 4.07 -20.16 -6.08
C ASP A 104 4.57 -19.30 -7.25
N GLY A 105 3.66 -18.93 -8.15
CA GLY A 105 3.97 -18.32 -9.44
C GLY A 105 4.95 -17.14 -9.36
N PRO A 106 4.74 -16.13 -8.48
CA PRO A 106 5.65 -14.97 -8.37
C PRO A 106 7.12 -15.31 -8.08
N ARG A 107 7.43 -16.53 -7.62
CA ARG A 107 8.78 -17.01 -7.37
C ARG A 107 9.36 -17.82 -8.52
N ASP A 108 8.59 -18.09 -9.57
CA ASP A 108 9.03 -18.80 -10.76
C ASP A 108 9.45 -17.79 -11.86
N PRO A 109 10.68 -17.88 -12.40
CA PRO A 109 11.14 -16.96 -13.45
C PRO A 109 10.26 -16.93 -14.71
N VAL A 110 9.60 -18.04 -15.06
CA VAL A 110 8.73 -18.09 -16.25
C VAL A 110 7.44 -17.31 -16.00
N TYR A 111 6.85 -17.43 -14.82
CA TYR A 111 5.71 -16.59 -14.43
C TYR A 111 6.10 -15.12 -14.38
N ALA A 112 7.25 -14.79 -13.77
CA ALA A 112 7.74 -13.42 -13.70
C ALA A 112 7.89 -12.79 -15.09
N ALA A 113 8.48 -13.52 -16.04
CA ALA A 113 8.61 -13.10 -17.43
C ALA A 113 7.25 -12.88 -18.10
N GLN A 114 6.32 -13.83 -17.95
CA GLN A 114 4.99 -13.72 -18.57
C GLN A 114 4.11 -12.65 -17.92
N LEU A 115 4.25 -12.39 -16.61
CA LEU A 115 3.56 -11.30 -15.93
C LEU A 115 4.05 -9.94 -16.44
N LEU A 116 5.37 -9.75 -16.56
CA LEU A 116 5.90 -8.51 -17.13
C LEU A 116 5.47 -8.35 -18.60
N ALA A 117 5.55 -9.41 -19.40
CA ALA A 117 5.07 -9.39 -20.78
C ALA A 117 3.59 -9.05 -20.87
N LEU A 118 2.75 -9.58 -19.98
CA LEU A 118 1.33 -9.24 -19.91
C LEU A 118 1.12 -7.75 -19.60
N VAL A 119 1.80 -7.22 -18.58
CA VAL A 119 1.73 -5.78 -18.22
C VAL A 119 2.16 -4.88 -19.37
N LEU A 120 3.17 -5.30 -20.14
CA LEU A 120 3.66 -4.59 -21.32
C LEU A 120 2.80 -4.84 -22.58
N GLU A 121 1.68 -5.54 -22.45
CA GLU A 121 0.75 -5.90 -23.55
C GLU A 121 1.39 -6.78 -24.65
N GLN A 122 2.38 -7.58 -24.26
CA GLN A 122 3.12 -8.53 -25.12
C GLN A 122 2.68 -9.98 -24.92
N ALA A 123 1.97 -10.28 -23.82
CA ALA A 123 1.34 -11.57 -23.58
C ALA A 123 -0.19 -11.42 -23.50
N VAL A 124 -0.91 -12.49 -23.87
CA VAL A 124 -2.38 -12.49 -23.92
C VAL A 124 -2.92 -13.45 -22.86
N PRO A 125 -3.83 -13.01 -21.98
CA PRO A 125 -4.43 -13.89 -20.97
C PRO A 125 -5.34 -14.93 -21.64
N GLN A 126 -5.25 -16.17 -21.17
CA GLN A 126 -6.02 -17.30 -21.68
C GLN A 126 -7.02 -17.82 -20.64
N ALA A 127 -8.12 -18.40 -21.10
CA ALA A 127 -9.16 -18.96 -20.26
C ALA A 127 -8.60 -20.13 -19.43
N GLY A 128 -8.95 -20.19 -18.14
CA GLY A 128 -8.52 -21.27 -17.26
C GLY A 128 -9.22 -22.61 -17.50
N SER A 129 -10.27 -22.64 -18.32
CA SER A 129 -11.12 -23.82 -18.55
C SER A 129 -11.14 -24.29 -20.01
N ARG A 130 -10.60 -23.51 -20.95
CA ARG A 130 -10.58 -23.83 -22.38
C ARG A 130 -9.20 -23.57 -23.00
N SER A 131 -8.72 -24.50 -23.82
CA SER A 131 -7.50 -24.31 -24.63
C SER A 131 -7.70 -23.19 -25.65
N ASP A 132 -6.61 -22.49 -25.97
CA ASP A 132 -6.51 -21.52 -27.09
C ASP A 132 -7.66 -20.49 -27.13
N THR A 133 -8.15 -20.11 -25.96
CA THR A 133 -9.28 -19.20 -25.80
C THR A 133 -8.81 -18.03 -24.95
N VAL A 134 -8.85 -16.82 -25.50
CA VAL A 134 -8.53 -15.59 -24.76
C VAL A 134 -9.49 -15.43 -23.58
N GLU A 135 -8.98 -14.94 -22.44
CA GLU A 135 -9.78 -14.56 -21.29
C GLU A 135 -10.07 -13.06 -21.32
N PRO A 136 -11.24 -12.62 -21.84
CA PRO A 136 -11.55 -11.19 -21.98
C PRO A 136 -11.78 -10.51 -20.63
N ALA A 137 -12.09 -11.28 -19.57
CA ALA A 137 -12.28 -10.73 -18.23
C ALA A 137 -10.96 -10.32 -17.57
N VAL A 138 -9.79 -10.69 -18.11
CA VAL A 138 -8.48 -10.18 -17.65
C VAL A 138 -7.97 -9.13 -18.62
N VAL A 139 -7.72 -7.94 -18.10
CA VAL A 139 -7.32 -6.78 -18.90
C VAL A 139 -6.01 -6.23 -18.36
N ALA A 140 -4.96 -6.30 -19.17
CA ALA A 140 -3.70 -5.62 -18.90
C ALA A 140 -3.63 -4.31 -19.69
N ARG A 141 -3.07 -3.27 -19.05
CA ARG A 141 -2.84 -1.97 -19.66
C ARG A 141 -1.46 -1.48 -19.28
N ARG A 142 -0.59 -1.29 -20.27
CA ARG A 142 0.63 -0.52 -20.12
C ARG A 142 0.24 0.93 -19.91
N HIS A 143 0.86 1.58 -18.94
CA HIS A 143 0.57 2.96 -18.65
C HIS A 143 1.05 3.88 -19.79
N PRO A 144 0.26 4.87 -20.24
CA PRO A 144 0.62 5.70 -21.39
C PRO A 144 1.92 6.49 -21.24
N SER A 145 2.27 6.88 -20.01
CA SER A 145 3.53 7.59 -19.74
C SER A 145 4.77 6.68 -19.76
N TRP A 146 4.59 5.35 -19.76
CA TRP A 146 5.70 4.40 -19.85
C TRP A 146 6.08 4.11 -21.31
N THR A 147 7.08 4.82 -21.79
CA THR A 147 7.59 4.69 -23.17
C THR A 147 8.87 3.89 -23.28
N THR A 148 9.49 3.53 -22.15
CA THR A 148 10.74 2.77 -22.12
C THR A 148 10.50 1.32 -22.52
N GLN A 149 11.22 0.85 -23.55
CA GLN A 149 11.29 -0.57 -23.85
C GLN A 149 12.15 -1.25 -22.79
N THR A 150 11.66 -2.38 -22.29
CA THR A 150 12.23 -3.05 -21.11
C THR A 150 12.44 -4.52 -21.44
N THR A 151 13.68 -4.99 -21.29
CA THR A 151 14.02 -6.41 -21.43
C THR A 151 14.34 -7.00 -20.05
N LEU A 152 13.66 -8.09 -19.70
CA LEU A 152 13.90 -8.80 -18.43
C LEU A 152 15.22 -9.57 -18.50
N THR A 153 16.03 -9.44 -17.45
CA THR A 153 17.30 -10.16 -17.28
C THR A 153 17.32 -11.05 -16.04
N GLY A 154 16.48 -10.76 -15.05
CA GLY A 154 16.36 -11.54 -13.83
C GLY A 154 15.12 -11.13 -13.03
N SER A 155 14.73 -11.96 -12.06
CA SER A 155 13.60 -11.66 -11.18
C SER A 155 13.79 -12.25 -9.79
N ARG A 156 13.29 -11.55 -8.77
CA ARG A 156 13.29 -12.04 -7.39
C ARG A 156 12.13 -11.45 -6.60
N VAL A 157 11.61 -12.20 -5.63
CA VAL A 157 10.57 -11.69 -4.73
C VAL A 157 11.19 -10.84 -3.62
N LEU A 158 10.58 -9.69 -3.32
CA LEU A 158 10.93 -8.87 -2.17
C LEU A 158 10.49 -9.58 -0.88
N SER A 159 11.43 -9.74 0.07
CA SER A 159 11.14 -10.37 1.36
C SER A 159 10.60 -9.35 2.36
N GLY A 160 9.64 -9.76 3.19
CA GLY A 160 9.19 -8.96 4.34
C GLY A 160 7.79 -8.37 4.21
N GLU A 161 7.20 -8.38 3.01
CA GLU A 161 5.84 -7.89 2.79
C GLU A 161 4.78 -8.69 3.55
N GLN A 162 3.72 -7.98 3.96
CA GLN A 162 2.67 -8.54 4.80
C GLN A 162 1.38 -8.88 4.05
N SER A 163 0.96 -8.09 3.07
CA SER A 163 -0.36 -8.23 2.41
C SER A 163 -0.30 -8.78 0.98
N ASN A 164 0.82 -8.57 0.28
CA ASN A 164 0.97 -8.86 -1.14
C ASN A 164 2.28 -9.62 -1.43
N THR A 165 2.55 -9.91 -2.70
CA THR A 165 3.86 -10.42 -3.14
C THR A 165 4.41 -9.52 -4.24
N SER A 166 5.51 -8.83 -3.97
CA SER A 166 6.19 -8.00 -4.95
C SER A 166 7.35 -8.72 -5.60
N VAL A 167 7.37 -8.72 -6.92
CA VAL A 167 8.44 -9.24 -7.77
C VAL A 167 9.28 -8.07 -8.24
N ILE A 168 10.56 -8.07 -7.92
CA ILE A 168 11.53 -7.15 -8.52
C ILE A 168 12.01 -7.78 -9.82
N PHE A 169 11.88 -7.03 -10.89
CA PHE A 169 12.36 -7.36 -12.21
C PHE A 169 13.67 -6.61 -12.46
N ASP A 170 14.75 -7.36 -12.62
CA ASP A 170 16.02 -6.82 -13.07
C ASP A 170 15.93 -6.69 -14.59
N CYS A 171 15.82 -5.46 -15.08
CA CYS A 171 15.63 -5.19 -16.51
C CYS A 171 16.69 -4.25 -17.06
N THR A 172 16.83 -4.23 -18.38
CA THR A 172 17.58 -3.22 -19.12
C THR A 172 16.70 -2.50 -20.12
N ASP A 173 17.04 -1.25 -20.42
CA ASP A 173 16.47 -0.54 -21.57
C ASP A 173 17.20 -0.89 -22.88
N ASP A 174 16.81 -0.26 -23.99
CA ASP A 174 17.38 -0.48 -25.32
C ASP A 174 18.87 -0.12 -25.45
N SER A 175 19.37 0.74 -24.55
CA SER A 175 20.80 1.07 -24.48
C SER A 175 21.60 0.03 -23.69
N GLY A 176 20.93 -0.93 -23.06
CA GLY A 176 21.52 -1.87 -22.11
C GLY A 176 21.68 -1.30 -20.71
N SER A 177 21.14 -0.10 -20.44
CA SER A 177 21.22 0.51 -19.11
C SER A 177 20.23 -0.14 -18.14
N PRO A 178 20.60 -0.36 -16.86
CA PRO A 178 19.69 -0.93 -15.88
C PRO A 178 18.42 -0.10 -15.70
N LYS A 179 17.25 -0.75 -15.82
CA LYS A 179 15.92 -0.15 -15.61
C LYS A 179 15.06 -1.07 -14.73
N PRO A 180 15.45 -1.29 -13.47
CA PRO A 180 14.77 -2.25 -12.62
C PRO A 180 13.34 -1.79 -12.31
N LEU A 181 12.44 -2.76 -12.26
CA LEU A 181 11.02 -2.55 -11.99
C LEU A 181 10.59 -3.37 -10.78
N ILE A 182 9.46 -3.01 -10.20
CA ILE A 182 8.80 -3.79 -9.17
C ILE A 182 7.34 -3.98 -9.55
N CYS A 183 6.84 -5.20 -9.41
CA CYS A 183 5.44 -5.53 -9.64
C CYS A 183 4.82 -6.19 -8.42
N LYS A 184 3.81 -5.53 -7.87
CA LYS A 184 3.01 -5.98 -6.74
C LYS A 184 1.90 -6.89 -7.28
N VAL A 185 1.93 -8.15 -6.87
CA VAL A 185 0.87 -9.13 -7.13
C VAL A 185 -0.06 -9.13 -5.93
N PHE A 186 -1.29 -8.65 -6.14
CA PHE A 186 -2.29 -8.57 -5.07
C PHE A 186 -2.73 -9.99 -4.68
N ARG A 187 -2.62 -10.32 -3.38
CA ARG A 187 -2.97 -11.66 -2.88
C ARG A 187 -4.39 -11.72 -2.36
N THR A 188 -4.80 -10.71 -1.61
CA THR A 188 -6.19 -10.53 -1.18
C THR A 188 -6.86 -9.57 -2.14
N LEU A 189 -7.93 -10.01 -2.81
CA LEU A 189 -8.66 -9.19 -3.76
C LEU A 189 -9.85 -8.51 -3.08
N GLN A 190 -10.05 -7.24 -3.40
CA GLN A 190 -11.20 -6.44 -3.00
C GLN A 190 -11.86 -5.89 -4.26
N ALA A 191 -13.18 -5.86 -4.30
CA ALA A 191 -13.92 -5.27 -5.39
C ALA A 191 -13.76 -3.74 -5.37
N GLY A 192 -13.41 -3.16 -6.51
CA GLY A 192 -13.19 -1.73 -6.72
C GLY A 192 -11.78 -1.40 -7.22
N ASP A 193 -11.59 -0.13 -7.53
CA ASP A 193 -10.31 0.41 -7.95
C ASP A 193 -9.31 0.46 -6.79
N ASN A 194 -8.07 0.03 -7.04
CA ASN A 194 -7.01 0.13 -6.05
C ASN A 194 -6.42 1.56 -6.08
N PRO A 195 -6.44 2.31 -4.96
CA PRO A 195 -5.85 3.63 -4.86
C PRO A 195 -4.39 3.71 -5.32
N ASP A 196 -3.57 2.69 -5.04
CA ASP A 196 -2.15 2.63 -5.45
C ASP A 196 -2.03 2.70 -6.98
N VAL A 197 -2.96 2.07 -7.70
CA VAL A 197 -2.99 2.09 -9.16
C VAL A 197 -3.55 3.40 -9.70
N VAL A 198 -4.71 3.83 -9.19
CA VAL A 198 -5.43 4.99 -9.75
C VAL A 198 -4.76 6.30 -9.41
N VAL A 199 -4.36 6.50 -8.16
CA VAL A 199 -3.77 7.77 -7.70
C VAL A 199 -2.37 7.93 -8.28
N GLN A 200 -1.54 6.88 -8.21
CA GLN A 200 -0.20 6.94 -8.79
C GLN A 200 -0.25 7.05 -10.32
N GLY A 201 -1.17 6.33 -10.99
CA GLY A 201 -1.37 6.45 -12.43
C GLY A 201 -1.70 7.89 -12.85
N ALA A 202 -2.65 8.53 -12.17
CA ALA A 202 -3.00 9.92 -12.45
C ALA A 202 -1.80 10.88 -12.27
N LEU A 203 -1.01 10.71 -11.21
CA LEU A 203 0.21 11.50 -10.98
C LEU A 203 1.29 11.26 -12.04
N ALA A 204 1.49 10.00 -12.43
CA ALA A 204 2.47 9.61 -13.44
C ALA A 204 2.06 10.09 -14.84
N GLU A 205 0.76 10.08 -15.17
CA GLU A 205 0.22 10.60 -16.42
C GLU A 205 0.37 12.12 -16.49
N ALA A 206 0.21 12.80 -15.35
CA ALA A 206 0.45 14.23 -15.22
C ALA A 206 1.94 14.62 -15.21
N GLY A 207 2.86 13.66 -15.36
CA GLY A 207 4.30 13.89 -15.44
C GLY A 207 4.97 14.21 -14.11
N SER A 208 4.36 13.87 -12.98
CA SER A 208 4.98 14.07 -11.67
C SER A 208 6.23 13.20 -11.51
N LEU A 209 7.34 13.82 -11.09
CA LEU A 209 8.56 13.11 -10.72
C LEU A 209 8.61 12.73 -9.23
N ARG A 210 7.53 13.03 -8.48
CA ARG A 210 7.38 12.76 -7.04
C ARG A 210 6.75 11.41 -6.76
N VAL A 211 6.49 10.61 -7.78
CA VAL A 211 6.05 9.21 -7.66
C VAL A 211 6.88 8.33 -8.60
N PRO A 212 6.99 7.02 -8.33
CA PRO A 212 7.63 6.10 -9.27
C PRO A 212 6.91 6.11 -10.61
N GLY A 213 7.66 5.98 -11.71
CA GLY A 213 7.05 5.85 -13.04
C GLY A 213 6.17 4.60 -13.09
N MET A 214 4.88 4.75 -13.39
CA MET A 214 3.97 3.62 -13.53
C MET A 214 4.25 2.91 -14.85
N VAL A 215 4.43 1.59 -14.81
CA VAL A 215 4.65 0.75 -16.00
C VAL A 215 3.30 0.26 -16.55
N GLY A 216 2.40 -0.17 -15.66
CA GLY A 216 1.09 -0.67 -16.05
C GLY A 216 0.42 -1.48 -14.93
N ALA A 217 -0.79 -1.95 -15.21
CA ALA A 217 -1.56 -2.77 -14.28
C ALA A 217 -2.33 -3.88 -15.00
N VAL A 218 -2.68 -4.91 -14.24
CA VAL A 218 -3.57 -5.98 -14.66
C VAL A 218 -4.82 -5.91 -13.79
N ALA A 219 -6.00 -5.87 -14.41
CA ALA A 219 -7.29 -5.89 -13.74
C ALA A 219 -8.12 -7.08 -14.24
N ALA A 220 -9.15 -7.45 -13.48
CA ALA A 220 -10.12 -8.43 -13.94
C ALA A 220 -11.54 -8.19 -13.42
N THR A 221 -12.51 -8.80 -14.10
CA THR A 221 -13.84 -9.09 -13.52
C THR A 221 -13.93 -10.57 -13.13
N TRP A 222 -14.61 -10.88 -12.03
CA TRP A 222 -14.79 -12.24 -11.55
C TRP A 222 -16.17 -12.40 -10.89
N PRO A 223 -16.70 -13.63 -10.77
CA PRO A 223 -18.00 -13.85 -10.13
C PRO A 223 -18.03 -13.32 -8.70
N SER A 224 -19.07 -12.56 -8.33
CA SER A 224 -19.17 -11.98 -6.99
C SER A 224 -19.33 -13.06 -5.92
N VAL A 225 -18.77 -12.80 -4.73
CA VAL A 225 -18.98 -13.66 -3.55
C VAL A 225 -20.17 -13.25 -2.71
N HIS A 226 -20.76 -12.07 -2.97
CA HIS A 226 -21.84 -11.49 -2.17
C HIS A 226 -23.23 -11.57 -2.83
N GLY A 227 -23.35 -12.19 -4.01
CA GLY A 227 -24.64 -12.37 -4.69
C GLY A 227 -24.51 -12.69 -6.18
N GLU A 228 -25.60 -12.48 -6.91
CA GLU A 228 -25.58 -12.55 -8.38
C GLU A 228 -24.87 -11.32 -8.96
N GLY A 229 -23.88 -11.55 -9.83
CA GLY A 229 -23.13 -10.49 -10.50
C GLY A 229 -21.63 -10.77 -10.58
N GLU A 230 -20.88 -9.74 -10.97
CA GLU A 230 -19.43 -9.76 -11.06
C GLU A 230 -18.85 -8.65 -10.19
N ASP A 231 -17.77 -8.98 -9.49
CA ASP A 231 -16.87 -8.01 -8.87
C ASP A 231 -15.78 -7.65 -9.89
N ALA A 232 -15.17 -6.48 -9.75
CA ALA A 232 -14.06 -6.04 -10.58
C ALA A 232 -12.95 -5.45 -9.71
N GLY A 233 -11.69 -5.58 -10.12
CA GLY A 233 -10.58 -4.96 -9.40
C GLY A 233 -9.22 -5.31 -9.98
N HIS A 234 -8.16 -4.88 -9.28
CA HIS A 234 -6.78 -5.02 -9.75
C HIS A 234 -6.15 -6.32 -9.26
N LEU A 235 -5.43 -6.99 -10.16
CA LEU A 235 -4.71 -8.25 -9.92
C LEU A 235 -3.21 -8.05 -9.72
N ALA A 236 -2.62 -7.10 -10.44
CA ALA A 236 -1.20 -6.75 -10.33
C ALA A 236 -0.95 -5.31 -10.75
N PHE A 237 0.11 -4.71 -10.22
CA PHE A 237 0.53 -3.34 -10.49
C PHE A 237 2.05 -3.28 -10.63
N ALA A 238 2.57 -2.65 -11.69
CA ALA A 238 3.99 -2.54 -11.94
C ALA A 238 4.44 -1.08 -12.08
N GLN A 239 5.60 -0.79 -11.51
CA GLN A 239 6.20 0.54 -11.44
C GLN A 239 7.73 0.47 -11.43
N GLU A 240 8.37 1.62 -11.56
CA GLU A 240 9.81 1.77 -11.40
C GLU A 240 10.27 1.32 -9.99
N PHE A 241 11.42 0.65 -9.93
CA PHE A 241 12.08 0.30 -8.69
C PHE A 241 13.34 1.14 -8.49
N PHE A 242 13.61 1.52 -7.25
CA PHE A 242 14.79 2.31 -6.87
C PHE A 242 15.77 1.47 -6.05
N PRO A 243 16.78 0.82 -6.66
CA PRO A 243 17.71 -0.03 -5.95
C PRO A 243 18.60 0.78 -5.01
N GLY A 244 18.84 0.23 -3.81
CA GLY A 244 19.75 0.84 -2.84
C GLY A 244 19.20 2.12 -2.18
N THR A 245 17.96 2.52 -2.50
CA THR A 245 17.32 3.66 -1.86
C THR A 245 16.73 3.28 -0.51
N GLU A 246 16.83 4.18 0.45
CA GLU A 246 16.29 4.01 1.79
C GLU A 246 15.06 4.87 1.99
N ASP A 247 14.13 4.37 2.79
CA ASP A 247 12.99 5.13 3.26
C ASP A 247 13.42 6.32 4.13
N ALA A 248 12.63 7.39 4.11
CA ALA A 248 12.90 8.60 4.85
C ALA A 248 12.94 8.36 6.37
N TRP A 249 12.29 7.29 6.85
CA TRP A 249 12.32 6.88 8.25
C TRP A 249 13.74 6.48 8.67
N ARG A 250 14.44 5.63 7.90
CA ARG A 250 15.84 5.28 8.14
C ARG A 250 16.77 6.47 8.02
N VAL A 251 16.53 7.34 7.03
CA VAL A 251 17.32 8.58 6.87
C VAL A 251 17.16 9.47 8.10
N ALA A 252 15.94 9.65 8.61
CA ALA A 252 15.65 10.44 9.81
C ALA A 252 16.30 9.84 11.06
N LEU A 253 16.16 8.53 11.29
CA LEU A 253 16.78 7.86 12.45
C LEU A 253 18.30 8.00 12.49
N ARG A 254 18.96 7.93 11.33
CA ARG A 254 20.41 8.18 11.26
C ARG A 254 20.77 9.63 11.54
N ALA A 255 20.01 10.58 11.00
CA ALA A 255 20.24 11.99 11.26
C ALA A 255 20.12 12.29 12.77
N ILE A 256 19.09 11.75 13.44
CA ILE A 256 18.93 11.85 14.89
C ILE A 256 20.14 11.24 15.61
N ALA A 257 20.53 10.01 15.26
CA ALA A 257 21.64 9.32 15.92
C ALA A 257 23.01 10.00 15.72
N ALA A 258 23.21 10.67 14.58
CA ALA A 258 24.42 11.42 14.27
C ALA A 258 24.40 12.87 14.79
N GLY A 259 23.25 13.34 15.30
CA GLY A 259 23.05 14.76 15.66
C GLY A 259 23.07 15.70 14.45
N GLU A 260 22.75 15.19 13.26
CA GLU A 260 22.69 15.96 12.02
C GLU A 260 21.40 16.77 11.93
N ASP A 261 21.50 18.00 11.41
CA ASP A 261 20.33 18.80 11.08
C ASP A 261 19.57 18.18 9.90
N PHE A 262 18.25 18.13 10.02
CA PHE A 262 17.33 17.58 9.02
C PHE A 262 16.41 18.65 8.43
N ALA A 263 16.56 19.91 8.81
CA ALA A 263 15.67 20.99 8.39
C ALA A 263 15.57 21.12 6.86
N ASP A 264 16.69 21.11 6.13
CA ASP A 264 16.67 21.25 4.67
C ASP A 264 15.96 20.07 3.99
N ARG A 265 16.27 18.85 4.43
CA ARG A 265 15.60 17.63 3.97
C ARG A 265 14.10 17.63 4.27
N ALA A 266 13.70 18.07 5.45
CA ALA A 266 12.30 18.21 5.82
C ALA A 266 11.59 19.28 4.99
N ARG A 267 12.26 20.40 4.69
CA ARG A 267 11.73 21.46 3.81
C ARG A 267 11.50 20.96 2.39
N GLU A 268 12.47 20.24 1.83
CA GLU A 268 12.32 19.59 0.52
C GLU A 268 11.17 18.58 0.52
N LEU A 269 10.99 17.84 1.63
CA LEU A 269 9.87 16.90 1.80
C LEU A 269 8.53 17.62 1.86
N GLY A 270 8.48 18.77 2.54
CA GLY A 270 7.31 19.65 2.59
C GLY A 270 6.90 20.11 1.20
N ALA A 271 7.88 20.62 0.42
CA ALA A 271 7.66 21.05 -0.96
C ALA A 271 7.19 19.88 -1.84
N ALA A 272 7.83 18.71 -1.77
CA ALA A 272 7.42 17.53 -2.52
C ALA A 272 5.98 17.08 -2.19
N THR A 273 5.58 17.18 -0.92
CA THR A 273 4.22 16.84 -0.48
C THR A 273 3.19 17.82 -1.05
N ALA A 274 3.49 19.12 -1.00
CA ALA A 274 2.65 20.15 -1.59
C ALA A 274 2.51 20.00 -3.12
N GLU A 275 3.61 19.69 -3.81
CA GLU A 275 3.60 19.44 -5.27
C GLU A 275 2.65 18.28 -5.62
N VAL A 276 2.70 17.18 -4.88
CA VAL A 276 1.79 16.03 -5.06
C VAL A 276 0.34 16.42 -4.78
N HIS A 277 0.07 17.10 -3.67
CA HIS A 277 -1.29 17.54 -3.32
C HIS A 277 -1.89 18.48 -4.36
N SER A 278 -1.12 19.47 -4.83
CA SER A 278 -1.55 20.39 -5.88
C SER A 278 -1.83 19.63 -7.18
N ARG A 279 -0.95 18.69 -7.56
CA ARG A 279 -1.16 17.90 -8.76
C ARG A 279 -2.40 17.02 -8.67
N LEU A 280 -2.65 16.37 -7.53
CA LEU A 280 -3.86 15.58 -7.32
C LEU A 280 -5.12 16.43 -7.42
N ALA A 281 -5.12 17.65 -6.87
CA ALA A 281 -6.24 18.58 -6.96
C ALA A 281 -6.52 19.02 -8.41
N GLU A 282 -5.46 19.13 -9.24
CA GLU A 282 -5.57 19.51 -10.64
C GLU A 282 -6.12 18.39 -11.53
N VAL A 283 -5.69 17.14 -11.29
CA VAL A 283 -5.96 16.02 -12.21
C VAL A 283 -7.06 15.08 -11.74
N MET A 284 -7.49 15.20 -10.48
CA MET A 284 -8.57 14.39 -9.90
C MET A 284 -9.70 15.28 -9.35
N PRO A 285 -10.93 14.76 -9.21
CA PRO A 285 -12.04 15.55 -8.69
C PRO A 285 -11.80 16.08 -7.28
N THR A 286 -12.17 17.34 -7.06
CA THR A 286 -12.25 17.98 -5.74
C THR A 286 -13.72 18.22 -5.36
N GLU A 287 -14.05 18.11 -4.08
CA GLU A 287 -15.41 18.29 -3.58
C GLU A 287 -15.49 19.43 -2.54
N PRO A 288 -16.48 20.35 -2.63
CA PRO A 288 -16.66 21.35 -1.59
C PRO A 288 -17.08 20.69 -0.27
N VAL A 289 -16.54 21.18 0.85
CA VAL A 289 -16.93 20.70 2.17
C VAL A 289 -18.29 21.26 2.57
N THR A 290 -19.23 20.37 2.90
CA THR A 290 -20.55 20.74 3.43
C THR A 290 -20.57 20.63 4.96
N PRO A 291 -21.52 21.29 5.66
CA PRO A 291 -21.69 21.12 7.10
C PRO A 291 -21.90 19.65 7.53
N ALA A 292 -22.50 18.82 6.67
CA ALA A 292 -22.68 17.40 6.92
C ALA A 292 -21.35 16.61 6.92
N VAL A 293 -20.41 16.99 6.03
CA VAL A 293 -19.06 16.42 6.00
C VAL A 293 -18.30 16.78 7.27
N VAL A 294 -18.32 18.06 7.68
CA VAL A 294 -17.68 18.53 8.92
C VAL A 294 -18.22 17.75 10.12
N SER A 295 -19.55 17.66 10.24
CA SER A 295 -20.21 16.91 11.32
C SER A 295 -19.78 15.43 11.35
N THR A 296 -19.73 14.77 10.19
CA THR A 296 -19.34 13.36 10.09
C THR A 296 -17.88 13.15 10.49
N MET A 297 -16.96 13.97 9.99
CA MET A 297 -15.53 13.83 10.29
C MET A 297 -15.25 14.11 11.77
N VAL A 298 -15.82 15.18 12.34
CA VAL A 298 -15.65 15.52 13.76
C VAL A 298 -16.30 14.47 14.66
N ALA A 299 -17.45 13.90 14.29
CA ALA A 299 -18.04 12.77 15.02
C ALA A 299 -17.10 11.55 15.02
N GLY A 300 -16.42 11.27 13.89
CA GLY A 300 -15.37 10.25 13.81
C GLY A 300 -14.19 10.51 14.75
N MET A 301 -13.72 11.76 14.82
CA MET A 301 -12.66 12.18 15.75
C MET A 301 -13.06 11.97 17.22
N ARG A 302 -14.30 12.33 17.58
CA ARG A 302 -14.85 12.09 18.93
C ARG A 302 -14.99 10.60 19.24
N GLY A 303 -15.42 9.80 18.27
CA GLY A 303 -15.48 8.34 18.40
C GLY A 303 -14.08 7.73 18.66
N ARG A 304 -13.05 8.23 17.96
CA ARG A 304 -11.66 7.82 18.20
C ARG A 304 -11.15 8.23 19.58
N TYR A 305 -11.51 9.42 20.08
CA TYR A 305 -11.25 9.79 21.47
C TYR A 305 -11.87 8.79 22.46
N VAL A 306 -13.16 8.44 22.29
CA VAL A 306 -13.84 7.48 23.17
C VAL A 306 -13.13 6.13 23.16
N ALA A 307 -12.73 5.63 21.98
CA ALA A 307 -11.96 4.39 21.87
C ALA A 307 -10.60 4.48 22.57
N ALA A 308 -9.87 5.60 22.40
CA ALA A 308 -8.58 5.82 23.03
C ALA A 308 -8.70 5.90 24.57
N ALA A 309 -9.71 6.60 25.09
CA ALA A 309 -9.96 6.71 26.53
C ALA A 309 -10.37 5.37 27.17
N ALA A 310 -11.01 4.47 26.40
CA ALA A 310 -11.31 3.12 26.86
C ALA A 310 -10.04 2.27 27.04
N GLU A 311 -9.05 2.43 26.16
CA GLU A 311 -7.75 1.73 26.26
C GLU A 311 -6.82 2.39 27.29
N VAL A 312 -6.86 3.73 27.40
CA VAL A 312 -6.01 4.53 28.29
C VAL A 312 -6.88 5.49 29.12
N PRO A 313 -7.40 5.04 30.29
CA PRO A 313 -8.32 5.83 31.11
C PRO A 313 -7.80 7.18 31.59
N ALA A 314 -6.47 7.37 31.67
CA ALA A 314 -5.86 8.65 32.03
C ALA A 314 -6.21 9.79 31.06
N LEU A 315 -6.59 9.48 29.81
CA LEU A 315 -7.03 10.48 28.85
C LEU A 315 -8.34 11.19 29.24
N ALA A 316 -9.13 10.60 30.15
CA ALA A 316 -10.35 11.24 30.66
C ALA A 316 -10.07 12.58 31.36
N GLU A 317 -8.88 12.76 31.94
CA GLU A 317 -8.45 14.05 32.53
C GLU A 317 -8.32 15.18 31.49
N HIS A 318 -8.31 14.84 30.20
CA HIS A 318 -8.17 15.77 29.08
C HIS A 318 -9.43 15.90 28.22
N GLU A 319 -10.54 15.26 28.61
CA GLU A 319 -11.79 15.21 27.84
C GLU A 319 -12.24 16.59 27.35
N GLN A 320 -12.33 17.55 28.27
CA GLN A 320 -12.80 18.91 27.94
C GLN A 320 -11.86 19.65 26.98
N ARG A 321 -10.54 19.45 27.12
CA ARG A 321 -9.54 20.08 26.25
C ARG A 321 -9.57 19.48 24.85
N ILE A 322 -9.72 18.15 24.76
CA ILE A 322 -9.87 17.43 23.48
C ILE A 322 -11.16 17.85 22.79
N ALA A 323 -12.27 17.94 23.52
CA ALA A 323 -13.54 18.41 22.99
C ALA A 323 -13.44 19.84 22.44
N ALA A 324 -12.77 20.75 23.17
CA ALA A 324 -12.57 22.13 22.72
C ALA A 324 -11.76 22.23 21.42
N VAL A 325 -10.73 21.39 21.22
CA VAL A 325 -9.99 21.31 19.95
C VAL A 325 -10.92 20.93 18.80
N PHE A 326 -11.76 19.91 19.00
CA PHE A 326 -12.70 19.47 17.97
C PHE A 326 -13.83 20.49 17.73
N ASP A 327 -14.29 21.21 18.74
CA ASP A 327 -15.25 22.30 18.60
C ASP A 327 -14.67 23.48 17.81
N ALA A 328 -13.41 23.84 18.07
CA ALA A 328 -12.71 24.86 17.29
C ALA A 328 -12.58 24.47 15.81
N ALA A 329 -12.33 23.19 15.52
CA ALA A 329 -12.30 22.69 14.14
C ALA A 329 -13.66 22.78 13.43
N VAL A 330 -14.78 22.63 14.14
CA VAL A 330 -16.13 22.82 13.57
C VAL A 330 -16.34 24.26 13.09
N GLY A 331 -15.81 25.24 13.83
CA GLY A 331 -15.92 26.67 13.50
C GLY A 331 -14.90 27.18 12.48
N ALA A 332 -13.90 26.37 12.12
CA ALA A 332 -12.85 26.75 11.18
C ALA A 332 -13.32 26.73 9.72
N PRO A 333 -12.64 27.45 8.80
CA PRO A 333 -12.86 27.28 7.36
C PRO A 333 -12.23 25.96 6.88
N TRP A 334 -13.02 25.12 6.20
CA TRP A 334 -12.53 23.85 5.65
C TRP A 334 -12.23 24.00 4.14
N PRO A 335 -11.02 23.65 3.67
CA PRO A 335 -10.72 23.64 2.25
C PRO A 335 -11.48 22.51 1.55
N ALA A 336 -11.51 22.52 0.21
CA ALA A 336 -12.14 21.43 -0.56
C ALA A 336 -11.48 20.08 -0.26
N LEU A 337 -12.28 19.02 -0.27
CA LEU A 337 -11.78 17.65 -0.26
C LEU A 337 -11.11 17.35 -1.60
N GLN A 338 -10.06 16.54 -1.56
CA GLN A 338 -9.34 16.06 -2.75
C GLN A 338 -8.86 14.64 -2.52
N ARG A 339 -8.32 13.99 -3.56
CA ARG A 339 -7.55 12.77 -3.34
C ARG A 339 -6.25 13.12 -2.60
N ILE A 340 -5.93 12.30 -1.62
CA ILE A 340 -4.74 12.39 -0.79
C ILE A 340 -4.05 11.02 -0.77
N HIS A 341 -2.87 10.92 -0.17
CA HIS A 341 -2.20 9.65 0.07
C HIS A 341 -2.94 8.82 1.12
N GLY A 342 -3.40 9.43 2.21
CA GLY A 342 -4.29 8.82 3.19
C GLY A 342 -3.63 7.90 4.22
N ASP A 343 -2.34 7.56 4.07
CA ASP A 343 -1.50 6.92 5.10
C ASP A 343 -0.06 7.42 5.01
N TYR A 344 0.09 8.75 4.96
CA TYR A 344 1.36 9.38 4.68
C TYR A 344 2.28 9.45 5.91
N HIS A 345 3.47 8.86 5.81
CA HIS A 345 4.50 8.90 6.85
C HIS A 345 5.90 8.68 6.24
N LEU A 346 6.98 8.86 7.02
CA LEU A 346 8.37 8.75 6.55
C LEU A 346 8.75 7.38 5.95
N GLY A 347 7.97 6.34 6.25
CA GLY A 347 8.17 5.00 5.68
C GLY A 347 7.67 4.87 4.23
N GLN A 348 6.81 5.80 3.79
CA GLN A 348 6.21 5.84 2.45
C GLN A 348 6.90 6.84 1.52
N VAL A 349 8.12 7.26 1.87
CA VAL A 349 8.88 8.21 1.06
C VAL A 349 10.31 7.73 0.90
N LEU A 350 10.82 7.77 -0.32
CA LEU A 350 12.19 7.44 -0.67
C LEU A 350 12.99 8.69 -1.01
N GLN A 351 14.27 8.71 -0.61
CA GLN A 351 15.22 9.72 -1.07
C GLN A 351 15.95 9.24 -2.33
N VAL A 352 15.45 9.60 -3.51
CA VAL A 352 16.02 9.14 -4.79
C VAL A 352 17.06 10.14 -5.29
N GLU A 353 18.27 9.67 -5.53
CA GLU A 353 19.34 10.49 -6.09
C GLU A 353 18.93 11.13 -7.42
N GLY A 354 19.17 12.43 -7.57
CA GLY A 354 18.79 13.21 -8.75
C GLY A 354 17.30 13.58 -8.85
N ARG A 355 16.39 12.99 -8.05
CA ARG A 355 14.95 13.34 -8.02
C ARG A 355 14.49 13.96 -6.70
N GLY A 356 15.21 13.71 -5.61
CA GLY A 356 14.79 14.10 -4.27
C GLY A 356 13.75 13.14 -3.70
N TRP A 357 12.77 13.66 -2.97
CA TRP A 357 11.74 12.85 -2.33
C TRP A 357 10.72 12.31 -3.34
N VAL A 358 10.46 11.00 -3.24
CA VAL A 358 9.49 10.25 -4.05
C VAL A 358 8.54 9.50 -3.11
N LEU A 359 7.24 9.73 -3.26
CA LEU A 359 6.17 9.14 -2.45
C LEU A 359 5.73 7.79 -3.02
N LEU A 360 5.43 6.83 -2.15
CA LEU A 360 5.05 5.46 -2.49
C LEU A 360 3.70 5.08 -1.84
N ASP A 361 3.12 3.96 -2.28
CA ASP A 361 2.07 3.21 -1.57
C ASP A 361 0.82 4.04 -1.25
N PHE A 362 0.14 4.50 -2.31
CA PHE A 362 -1.08 5.31 -2.18
C PHE A 362 -2.31 4.47 -1.78
N GLU A 363 -2.12 3.28 -1.21
CA GLU A 363 -3.19 2.37 -0.79
C GLU A 363 -4.12 2.99 0.27
N GLY A 364 -3.65 3.97 1.04
CA GLY A 364 -4.34 4.51 2.21
C GLY A 364 -4.32 3.57 3.41
N GLU A 365 -4.96 3.94 4.53
CA GLU A 365 -4.86 3.19 5.80
C GLU A 365 -5.27 1.70 5.64
N PRO A 366 -4.36 0.72 5.84
CA PRO A 366 -4.60 -0.69 5.52
C PRO A 366 -5.80 -1.34 6.21
N LEU A 367 -6.19 -0.83 7.38
CA LEU A 367 -7.31 -1.35 8.17
C LEU A 367 -8.67 -0.84 7.70
N ARG A 368 -8.73 0.14 6.79
CA ARG A 368 -9.98 0.66 6.25
C ARG A 368 -10.42 -0.12 5.01
N PRO A 369 -11.74 -0.35 4.81
CA PRO A 369 -12.24 -0.97 3.60
C PRO A 369 -11.91 -0.10 2.38
N LEU A 370 -11.74 -0.71 1.20
CA LEU A 370 -11.40 -0.02 -0.04
C LEU A 370 -12.35 1.15 -0.37
N SER A 371 -13.65 0.95 -0.12
CA SER A 371 -14.72 1.95 -0.34
C SER A 371 -14.58 3.22 0.51
N GLU A 372 -13.79 3.17 1.58
CA GLU A 372 -13.40 4.33 2.38
C GLU A 372 -12.07 4.91 1.90
N ARG A 373 -11.10 4.06 1.53
CA ARG A 373 -9.75 4.48 1.06
C ARG A 373 -9.77 5.26 -0.25
N VAL A 374 -10.79 5.08 -1.08
CA VAL A 374 -10.96 5.81 -2.35
C VAL A 374 -11.61 7.19 -2.19
N ARG A 375 -12.14 7.54 -1.02
CA ARG A 375 -12.89 8.80 -0.83
C ARG A 375 -11.93 9.99 -0.74
N PRO A 376 -12.32 11.16 -1.29
CA PRO A 376 -11.62 12.41 -1.04
C PRO A 376 -11.57 12.76 0.45
N ASP A 377 -10.49 13.42 0.87
CA ASP A 377 -10.26 13.90 2.23
C ASP A 377 -9.49 15.23 2.19
N LEU A 378 -9.14 15.78 3.35
CA LEU A 378 -8.36 17.00 3.45
C LEU A 378 -6.86 16.72 3.41
N ALA A 379 -6.11 17.51 2.63
CA ALA A 379 -4.65 17.50 2.57
C ALA A 379 -3.98 17.58 3.96
N VAL A 380 -4.63 18.25 4.92
CA VAL A 380 -4.12 18.37 6.30
C VAL A 380 -4.01 17.01 7.01
N ARG A 381 -4.74 15.97 6.57
CA ARG A 381 -4.58 14.61 7.10
C ARG A 381 -3.19 14.05 6.81
N ASP A 382 -2.71 14.20 5.59
CA ASP A 382 -1.37 13.74 5.21
C ASP A 382 -0.28 14.57 5.89
N ILE A 383 -0.47 15.89 5.98
CA ILE A 383 0.42 16.79 6.73
C ILE A 383 0.51 16.34 8.19
N ALA A 384 -0.62 16.10 8.85
CA ALA A 384 -0.66 15.58 10.21
C ALA A 384 0.05 14.22 10.33
N GLY A 385 -0.17 13.31 9.39
CA GLY A 385 0.53 12.02 9.33
C GLY A 385 2.06 12.17 9.30
N MET A 386 2.58 13.06 8.46
CA MET A 386 4.02 13.31 8.39
C MET A 386 4.58 13.98 9.65
N LEU A 387 3.87 14.97 10.21
CA LEU A 387 4.27 15.61 11.47
C LEU A 387 4.34 14.61 12.62
N ARG A 388 3.36 13.71 12.72
CA ARG A 388 3.36 12.59 13.67
C ARG A 388 4.49 11.61 13.40
N SER A 389 4.84 11.36 12.13
CA SER A 389 5.95 10.48 11.77
C SER A 389 7.31 11.00 12.29
N PHE A 390 7.55 12.31 12.28
CA PHE A 390 8.74 12.90 12.92
C PHE A 390 8.78 12.66 14.43
N ASP A 391 7.63 12.78 15.11
CA ASP A 391 7.53 12.47 16.54
C ASP A 391 7.84 10.98 16.81
N TYR A 392 7.40 10.07 15.95
CA TYR A 392 7.71 8.65 16.08
C TYR A 392 9.18 8.34 15.84
N ALA A 393 9.84 8.99 14.88
CA ALA A 393 11.26 8.78 14.62
C ALA A 393 12.10 9.16 15.85
N ALA A 394 11.81 10.32 16.44
CA ALA A 394 12.44 10.75 17.69
C ALA A 394 12.09 9.83 18.87
N GLY A 395 10.80 9.51 19.07
CA GLY A 395 10.36 8.67 20.17
C GLY A 395 10.97 7.26 20.12
N SER A 396 11.08 6.68 18.92
CA SER A 396 11.74 5.38 18.71
C SER A 396 13.23 5.43 19.08
N TRP A 397 13.92 6.52 18.71
CA TRP A 397 15.31 6.72 19.09
C TRP A 397 15.47 6.96 20.60
N GLU A 398 14.63 7.78 21.22
CA GLU A 398 14.66 8.10 22.65
C GLU A 398 14.42 6.85 23.52
N GLN A 399 13.56 5.92 23.09
CA GLN A 399 13.38 4.64 23.78
C GLN A 399 14.67 3.80 23.81
N ALA A 400 15.47 3.85 22.75
CA ALA A 400 16.76 3.17 22.70
C ALA A 400 17.88 3.94 23.44
N HIS A 401 17.64 5.22 23.80
CA HIS A 401 18.61 6.11 24.45
C HIS A 401 18.03 6.83 25.67
N PRO A 402 17.72 6.10 26.76
CA PRO A 402 17.06 6.67 27.93
C PRO A 402 17.80 7.89 28.50
N GLY A 403 17.04 8.96 28.79
CA GLY A 403 17.56 10.21 29.35
C GLY A 403 18.08 11.22 28.30
N GLN A 404 18.09 10.86 27.03
CA GLN A 404 18.33 11.78 25.92
C GLN A 404 17.01 12.24 25.30
N SER A 405 17.00 13.42 24.67
CA SER A 405 15.84 13.89 23.92
C SER A 405 16.22 14.42 22.55
N ALA A 406 15.43 14.04 21.55
CA ALA A 406 15.50 14.51 20.18
C ALA A 406 14.42 15.58 19.88
N ARG A 407 13.81 16.19 20.91
CA ARG A 407 12.70 17.14 20.72
C ARG A 407 13.07 18.34 19.84
N GLY A 408 14.24 18.94 20.05
CA GLY A 408 14.70 20.06 19.24
C GLY A 408 14.85 19.71 17.76
N TRP A 409 15.22 18.46 17.46
CA TRP A 409 15.28 17.95 16.09
C TRP A 409 13.88 17.86 15.49
N VAL A 410 12.89 17.34 16.23
CA VAL A 410 11.50 17.25 15.77
C VAL A 410 10.91 18.62 15.49
N GLU A 411 11.10 19.59 16.38
CA GLU A 411 10.59 20.95 16.19
C GLU A 411 11.21 21.63 14.96
N SER A 412 12.51 21.42 14.74
CA SER A 412 13.19 21.92 13.55
C SER A 412 12.64 21.28 12.28
N ALA A 413 12.50 19.96 12.25
CA ALA A 413 12.00 19.21 11.11
C ALA A 413 10.53 19.54 10.80
N GLN A 414 9.65 19.56 11.81
CA GLN A 414 8.23 19.90 11.66
C GLN A 414 8.05 21.33 11.12
N ARG A 415 8.78 22.30 11.68
CA ARG A 415 8.74 23.69 11.18
C ARG A 415 9.23 23.77 9.74
N ALA A 416 10.38 23.17 9.42
CA ALA A 416 10.94 23.24 8.09
C ALA A 416 10.07 22.52 7.05
N PHE A 417 9.44 21.40 7.40
CA PHE A 417 8.44 20.73 6.56
C PHE A 417 7.26 21.63 6.24
N LEU A 418 6.69 22.30 7.26
CA LEU A 418 5.58 23.23 7.05
C LEU A 418 6.01 24.45 6.22
N ASP A 419 7.22 24.98 6.44
CA ASP A 419 7.77 26.07 5.62
C ASP A 419 7.89 25.67 4.14
N GLY A 420 8.38 24.45 3.87
CA GLY A 420 8.50 23.93 2.51
C GLY A 420 7.16 23.70 1.85
N TYR A 421 6.19 23.15 2.59
CA TYR A 421 4.82 22.98 2.11
C TYR A 421 4.17 24.33 1.78
N ALA A 422 4.31 25.32 2.65
CA ALA A 422 3.75 26.65 2.47
C ALA A 422 4.37 27.37 1.26
N ALA A 423 5.69 27.27 1.09
CA ALA A 423 6.40 27.89 -0.03
C ALA A 423 5.95 27.34 -1.40
N GLU A 424 5.68 26.04 -1.49
CA GLU A 424 5.27 25.40 -2.74
C GLU A 424 3.77 25.56 -3.02
N SER A 425 2.91 25.36 -2.01
CA SER A 425 1.44 25.43 -2.19
C SER A 425 0.88 26.86 -2.19
N GLY A 426 1.65 27.84 -1.71
CA GLY A 426 1.20 29.22 -1.52
C GLY A 426 0.20 29.41 -0.36
N ARG A 427 -0.09 28.36 0.42
CA ARG A 427 -0.94 28.40 1.60
C ARG A 427 -0.23 27.73 2.77
N ASP A 428 -0.05 28.46 3.86
CA ASP A 428 0.60 27.91 5.05
C ASP A 428 -0.40 27.07 5.86
N PRO A 429 -0.16 25.76 6.09
CA PRO A 429 -1.06 24.94 6.92
C PRO A 429 -1.23 25.46 8.35
N ARG A 430 -0.29 26.30 8.82
CA ARG A 430 -0.34 26.95 10.14
C ARG A 430 -1.32 28.13 10.19
N GLU A 431 -1.83 28.61 9.07
CA GLU A 431 -2.94 29.58 9.07
C GLU A 431 -4.29 28.89 9.40
N ASP A 432 -4.39 27.59 9.15
CA ASP A 432 -5.55 26.75 9.45
C ASP A 432 -5.35 25.98 10.78
N THR A 433 -4.83 26.65 11.83
CA THR A 433 -4.36 26.05 13.09
C THR A 433 -5.34 25.08 13.74
N ALA A 434 -6.63 25.44 13.79
CA ALA A 434 -7.66 24.59 14.38
C ALA A 434 -7.78 23.23 13.68
N LEU A 435 -7.70 23.21 12.34
CA LEU A 435 -7.72 21.96 11.58
C LEU A 435 -6.41 21.20 11.74
N LEU A 436 -5.27 21.88 11.65
CA LEU A 436 -3.97 21.22 11.78
C LEU A 436 -3.80 20.52 13.13
N ILE A 437 -4.20 21.18 14.23
CA ILE A 437 -4.15 20.57 15.58
C ILE A 437 -5.17 19.44 15.69
N ALA A 438 -6.41 19.63 15.22
CA ALA A 438 -7.46 18.61 15.30
C ALA A 438 -7.06 17.32 14.56
N PHE A 439 -6.49 17.41 13.37
CA PHE A 439 -6.06 16.23 12.60
C PHE A 439 -4.80 15.55 13.19
N GLN A 440 -3.87 16.30 13.77
CA GLN A 440 -2.75 15.71 14.53
C GLN A 440 -3.25 15.00 15.79
N LEU A 441 -4.20 15.59 16.50
CA LEU A 441 -4.81 15.00 17.70
C LEU A 441 -5.61 13.74 17.34
N ASP A 442 -6.39 13.79 16.26
CA ASP A 442 -7.12 12.65 15.71
C ASP A 442 -6.19 11.46 15.42
N LYS A 443 -5.07 11.72 14.72
CA LYS A 443 -4.06 10.71 14.42
C LYS A 443 -3.38 10.19 15.69
N ALA A 444 -3.05 11.05 16.65
CA ALA A 444 -2.47 10.64 17.92
C ALA A 444 -3.41 9.75 18.74
N LEU A 445 -4.72 10.02 18.76
CA LEU A 445 -5.72 9.19 19.44
C LEU A 445 -5.89 7.83 18.76
N TYR A 446 -5.88 7.80 17.42
CA TYR A 446 -5.82 6.54 16.67
C TYR A 446 -4.59 5.70 17.05
N GLU A 447 -3.42 6.35 17.08
CA GLU A 447 -2.16 5.73 17.47
C GLU A 447 -2.19 5.18 18.90
N VAL A 448 -2.79 5.90 19.87
CA VAL A 448 -2.98 5.38 21.24
C VAL A 448 -3.66 4.01 21.23
N VAL A 449 -4.78 3.87 20.51
CA VAL A 449 -5.52 2.60 20.42
C VAL A 449 -4.65 1.53 19.77
N TYR A 450 -3.95 1.88 18.69
CA TYR A 450 -3.09 0.94 17.97
C TYR A 450 -1.94 0.43 18.85
N GLU A 451 -1.20 1.33 19.50
CA GLU A 451 -0.05 0.96 20.31
C GLU A 451 -0.46 0.21 21.58
N ALA A 452 -1.57 0.60 22.23
CA ALA A 452 -2.10 -0.12 23.40
C ALA A 452 -2.39 -1.60 23.10
N ARG A 453 -2.84 -1.91 21.88
CA ARG A 453 -3.20 -3.27 21.47
C ARG A 453 -2.03 -4.08 20.92
N ASN A 454 -1.10 -3.43 20.21
CA ASN A 454 -0.08 -4.13 19.41
C ASN A 454 1.33 -3.98 19.95
N ARG A 455 1.69 -2.82 20.53
CA ARG A 455 3.04 -2.52 21.03
C ARG A 455 2.96 -1.64 22.30
N PRO A 456 2.51 -2.17 23.45
CA PRO A 456 2.28 -1.37 24.66
C PRO A 456 3.50 -0.56 25.13
N THR A 457 4.72 -1.00 24.81
CA THR A 457 5.97 -0.27 25.11
C THR A 457 6.12 1.03 24.33
N TRP A 458 5.37 1.23 23.24
CA TRP A 458 5.38 2.44 22.40
C TRP A 458 4.31 3.46 22.80
N LEU A 459 3.42 3.12 23.73
CA LEU A 459 2.25 3.93 24.11
C LEU A 459 2.60 5.34 24.63
N THR A 460 3.80 5.52 25.17
CA THR A 460 4.28 6.83 25.65
C THR A 460 4.42 7.85 24.52
N ILE A 461 4.75 7.42 23.30
CA ILE A 461 4.95 8.31 22.15
C ILE A 461 3.65 9.05 21.79
N PRO A 462 2.51 8.38 21.50
CA PRO A 462 1.28 9.07 21.17
C PRO A 462 0.63 9.76 22.38
N THR A 463 0.73 9.22 23.60
CA THR A 463 0.14 9.87 24.79
C THR A 463 0.83 11.19 25.16
N THR A 464 2.16 11.25 25.11
CA THR A 464 2.90 12.52 25.30
C THR A 464 2.57 13.53 24.19
N ALA A 465 2.38 13.07 22.95
CA ALA A 465 1.98 13.94 21.86
C ALA A 465 0.58 14.53 22.05
N VAL A 466 -0.40 13.75 22.55
CA VAL A 466 -1.73 14.27 22.89
C VAL A 466 -1.61 15.44 23.88
N VAL A 467 -0.89 15.27 24.98
CA VAL A 467 -0.73 16.33 26.00
C VAL A 467 -0.11 17.59 25.39
N ARG A 468 0.95 17.43 24.58
CA ARG A 468 1.62 18.55 23.91
C ARG A 468 0.69 19.29 22.94
N LEU A 469 -0.03 18.57 22.08
CA LEU A 469 -0.98 19.15 21.14
C LEU A 469 -2.08 19.94 21.85
N LEU A 470 -2.53 19.47 23.02
CA LEU A 470 -3.48 20.21 23.85
C LEU A 470 -2.86 21.45 24.51
N ASP A 471 -1.56 21.46 24.79
CA ASP A 471 -0.86 22.62 25.33
C ASP A 471 -0.64 23.70 24.26
N ASP A 472 -0.39 23.29 23.03
CA ASP A 472 -0.28 24.19 21.87
C ASP A 472 -1.65 24.74 21.48
N ALA A 473 -2.69 23.90 21.46
CA ALA A 473 -4.08 24.33 21.29
C ALA A 473 -4.47 25.45 22.25
N ARG A 474 -4.05 25.37 23.52
CA ARG A 474 -4.35 26.41 24.53
C ARG A 474 -3.68 27.75 24.22
N LYS A 475 -2.54 27.75 23.51
CA LYS A 475 -1.82 28.97 23.15
C LYS A 475 -2.40 29.59 21.88
N ASP A 476 -2.82 28.73 20.95
CA ASP A 476 -3.05 29.13 19.56
C ASP A 476 -4.54 29.14 19.14
N LEU A 477 -5.43 28.54 19.94
CA LEU A 477 -6.88 28.60 19.72
C LEU A 477 -7.54 29.61 20.67
N PRO A 478 -8.56 30.36 20.19
CA PRO A 478 -9.25 31.39 20.96
C PRO A 478 -10.09 30.87 22.13
#